data_AF-A0A3P7FSE3-F1
#
_entry.id   AF-A0A3P7FSE3-F1
#
_cell.length_a   1.000
_cell.length_b   1.000
_cell.length_c   1.000
_cell.angle_alpha   90.00
_cell.angle_beta   90.00
_cell.angle_gamma   90.00
#
_symmetry.space_group_name_H-M   'P 1'
#
loop_
_entity.id
_entity.type
_entity.pdbx_description
1 polymer ?
#
loop_
_entity_poly.entity_id
_entity_poly.type
_entity_poly.pdbx_seq_one_letter_code
_entity_poly.pdbx_strand_id
1 'polypeptide(L)'
;MPNFGPAKAERAKEWAQECSQSAGGASVALAERQLDRRLRRPSPSSSTPTVADIIGRALDKVGAYNELNNKEHTYLHRNGGWIILHGMRCGGKCVDACAYARWVRGGWCKVKATGWVADGAGDLLSVASLQVVALVDEEMCINCGKCYMTCNDTGYQAIDFDAKTHLPVVREADCTGCTLCFSVCPVPDCIRMVERKTPYVPKRGIPAASASPVS
;
A
#
# COMPACT_ATOMS: atom_id res chain seq x y z
N MET A 1 6.90 20.55 -8.32
CA MET A 1 7.13 21.41 -9.53
C MET A 1 7.74 20.57 -10.66
N PRO A 2 7.44 20.77 -11.96
CA PRO A 2 8.08 19.97 -13.02
C PRO A 2 9.54 20.38 -13.26
N ASN A 3 10.35 19.49 -13.84
CA ASN A 3 11.78 19.73 -14.08
C ASN A 3 12.08 20.32 -15.48
N PHE A 4 11.21 21.18 -15.98
CA PHE A 4 11.40 21.86 -17.27
C PHE A 4 10.88 23.30 -17.26
N GLY A 5 11.27 24.08 -18.27
CA GLY A 5 10.78 25.44 -18.48
C GLY A 5 11.05 26.39 -17.30
N PRO A 6 10.12 27.31 -16.97
CA PRO A 6 10.31 28.28 -15.89
C PRO A 6 10.37 27.64 -14.51
N ALA A 7 9.62 26.55 -14.29
CA ALA A 7 9.62 25.82 -13.02
C ALA A 7 10.99 25.24 -12.68
N LYS A 8 11.80 24.84 -13.68
CA LYS A 8 13.18 24.42 -13.46
C LYS A 8 14.06 25.57 -12.92
N ALA A 9 13.87 26.78 -13.44
CA ALA A 9 14.63 27.95 -12.99
C ALA A 9 14.25 28.34 -11.56
N GLU A 10 12.97 28.20 -11.19
CA GLU A 10 12.48 28.43 -9.84
C GLU A 10 13.03 27.39 -8.85
N ARG A 11 12.98 26.09 -9.18
CA ARG A 11 13.61 25.04 -8.36
C ARG A 11 15.11 25.28 -8.16
N ALA A 12 15.81 25.76 -9.19
CA ALA A 12 17.23 26.09 -9.08
C ALA A 12 17.49 27.27 -8.10
N LYS A 13 16.58 28.24 -8.02
CA LYS A 13 16.67 29.35 -7.05
C LYS A 13 16.42 28.85 -5.63
N GLU A 14 15.40 28.01 -5.43
CA GLU A 14 15.12 27.38 -4.13
C GLU A 14 16.31 26.57 -3.64
N TRP A 15 16.88 25.74 -4.52
CA TRP A 15 18.10 24.98 -4.22
C TRP A 15 19.29 25.87 -3.85
N ALA A 16 19.50 26.97 -4.58
CA ALA A 16 20.57 27.93 -4.27
C ALA A 16 20.36 28.62 -2.91
N GLN A 17 19.11 28.95 -2.57
CA GLN A 17 18.75 29.49 -1.26
C GLN A 17 19.04 28.48 -0.15
N GLU A 18 18.61 27.22 -0.31
CA GLU A 18 18.87 26.14 0.64
C GLU A 18 20.37 25.89 0.85
N CYS A 19 21.16 25.95 -0.22
CA CYS A 19 22.62 25.84 -0.13
C CYS A 19 23.25 27.00 0.66
N SER A 20 22.77 28.23 0.46
CA SER A 20 23.25 29.40 1.20
C SER A 20 22.88 29.35 2.69
N GLN A 21 21.65 28.93 3.00
CA GLN A 21 21.13 28.84 4.37
C GLN A 21 21.81 27.71 5.16
N SER A 22 22.10 26.59 4.50
CA SER A 22 22.80 25.47 5.13
C SER A 22 24.33 25.64 5.15
N ALA A 23 24.87 26.73 4.61
CA ALA A 23 26.30 26.91 4.35
C ALA A 23 26.95 25.73 3.60
N GLY A 24 26.18 25.05 2.72
CA GLY A 24 26.57 23.81 2.05
C GLY A 24 26.51 22.55 2.91
N GLY A 25 26.16 22.66 4.21
CA GLY A 25 26.09 21.54 5.14
C GLY A 25 25.01 20.52 4.81
N ALA A 26 23.93 20.89 4.11
CA ALA A 26 22.86 19.95 3.75
C ALA A 26 23.36 18.85 2.80
N SER A 27 24.20 19.20 1.80
CA SER A 27 24.78 18.24 0.87
C SER A 27 25.95 17.46 1.49
N VAL A 28 26.77 18.12 2.31
CA VAL A 28 27.92 17.49 2.98
C VAL A 28 27.47 16.50 4.07
N ALA A 29 26.54 16.88 4.94
CA ALA A 29 26.08 16.01 6.03
C ALA A 29 25.30 14.78 5.54
N LEU A 30 24.65 14.86 4.38
CA LEU A 30 24.06 13.70 3.70
C LEU A 30 25.15 12.82 3.08
N ALA A 31 26.14 13.42 2.41
CA ALA A 31 27.25 12.68 1.82
C ALA A 31 28.09 11.94 2.87
N GLU A 32 28.40 12.58 4.01
CA GLU A 32 29.15 11.99 5.12
C GLU A 32 28.38 10.84 5.79
N ARG A 33 27.09 11.03 6.09
CA ARG A 33 26.23 9.95 6.62
C ARG A 33 26.13 8.76 5.67
N GLN A 34 26.09 9.02 4.37
CA GLN A 34 26.09 7.97 3.36
C GLN A 34 27.46 7.27 3.27
N LEU A 35 28.56 7.99 3.43
CA LEU A 35 29.91 7.43 3.43
C LEU A 35 30.10 6.45 4.60
N ASP A 36 29.73 6.85 5.81
CA ASP A 36 29.82 6.01 7.01
C ASP A 36 28.98 4.73 6.89
N ARG A 37 27.79 4.83 6.28
CA ARG A 37 26.91 3.67 6.05
C ARG A 37 27.43 2.76 4.94
N ARG A 38 28.01 3.31 3.87
CA ARG A 38 28.57 2.53 2.74
C ARG A 38 29.85 1.80 3.13
N LEU A 39 30.66 2.38 4.01
CA LEU A 39 31.91 1.77 4.48
C LEU A 39 31.66 0.67 5.53
N ARG A 40 30.50 0.68 6.20
CA ARG A 40 30.11 -0.40 7.10
C ARG A 40 29.46 -1.54 6.33
N ARG A 41 30.18 -2.66 6.20
CA ARG A 41 29.56 -3.93 5.83
C ARG A 41 28.55 -4.32 6.92
N PRO A 42 27.26 -4.48 6.61
CA PRO A 42 26.29 -4.98 7.59
C PRO A 42 26.66 -6.41 7.96
N SER A 43 26.72 -6.70 9.27
CA SER A 43 26.84 -8.07 9.76
C SER A 43 25.55 -8.83 9.45
N PRO A 44 25.61 -10.06 8.91
CA PRO A 44 24.40 -10.85 8.68
C PRO A 44 23.69 -11.09 10.02
N SER A 45 22.41 -10.73 10.10
CA SER A 45 21.58 -10.90 11.30
C SER A 45 21.06 -12.33 11.47
N SER A 46 21.21 -13.18 10.45
CA SER A 46 20.76 -14.57 10.44
C SER A 46 21.63 -15.42 9.51
N SER A 47 21.56 -16.74 9.66
CA SER A 47 22.24 -17.68 8.78
C SER A 47 21.67 -17.61 7.36
N THR A 48 22.53 -17.62 6.35
CA THR A 48 22.12 -17.73 4.95
C THR A 48 21.26 -18.98 4.77
N PRO A 49 20.04 -18.86 4.22
CA PRO A 49 19.15 -20.00 4.03
C PRO A 49 19.73 -20.97 3.00
N THR A 50 19.46 -22.26 3.19
CA THR A 50 19.79 -23.30 2.21
C THR A 50 18.73 -23.33 1.10
N VAL A 51 19.02 -24.03 0.00
CA VAL A 51 18.05 -24.26 -1.07
C VAL A 51 16.79 -24.95 -0.52
N ALA A 52 16.96 -25.91 0.40
CA ALA A 52 15.85 -26.60 1.05
C ALA A 52 14.94 -25.65 1.84
N ASP A 53 15.50 -24.58 2.41
CA ASP A 53 14.72 -23.60 3.17
C ASP A 53 13.87 -22.70 2.28
N ILE A 54 14.18 -22.56 0.98
CA ILE A 54 13.52 -21.62 0.06
C ILE A 54 12.46 -22.32 -0.80
N ILE A 55 12.64 -23.61 -1.10
CA ILE A 55 11.71 -24.38 -1.92
C ILE A 55 10.30 -24.29 -1.32
N GLY A 56 9.34 -23.80 -2.11
CA GLY A 56 7.93 -23.76 -1.73
C GLY A 56 7.47 -22.54 -0.92
N ARG A 57 8.34 -21.58 -0.59
CA ARG A 57 7.97 -20.39 0.22
C ARG A 57 6.90 -19.47 -0.37
N ALA A 58 6.60 -19.58 -1.65
CA ALA A 58 5.59 -18.76 -2.32
C ALA A 58 4.28 -19.52 -2.58
N LEU A 59 4.23 -20.83 -2.30
CA LEU A 59 3.06 -21.67 -2.60
C LEU A 59 1.86 -21.32 -1.70
N ASP A 60 2.12 -20.74 -0.53
CA ASP A 60 1.09 -20.21 0.38
C ASP A 60 0.35 -18.99 -0.19
N LYS A 61 0.93 -18.31 -1.20
CA LYS A 61 0.33 -17.15 -1.87
C LYS A 61 -0.42 -17.50 -3.16
N VAL A 62 -0.33 -18.75 -3.62
CA VAL A 62 -1.00 -19.20 -4.85
C VAL A 62 -2.27 -19.93 -4.47
N GLY A 63 -3.41 -19.41 -4.92
CA GLY A 63 -4.72 -19.93 -4.57
C GLY A 63 -5.75 -19.72 -5.67
N ALA A 64 -6.98 -20.13 -5.40
CA ALA A 64 -8.11 -19.93 -6.30
C ALA A 64 -8.64 -18.48 -6.22
N TYR A 65 -9.34 -18.01 -7.26
CA TYR A 65 -9.81 -16.61 -7.30
C TYR A 65 -10.79 -16.27 -6.16
N ASN A 66 -11.59 -17.24 -5.70
CA ASN A 66 -12.48 -17.09 -4.56
C ASN A 66 -11.76 -16.99 -3.20
N GLU A 67 -10.48 -17.32 -3.15
CA GLU A 67 -9.62 -17.14 -1.97
C GLU A 67 -8.99 -15.73 -1.95
N LEU A 68 -9.11 -14.96 -3.03
CA LEU A 68 -8.72 -13.55 -3.09
C LEU A 68 -9.81 -12.67 -2.49
N ASN A 69 -9.39 -11.63 -1.79
CA ASN A 69 -10.32 -10.68 -1.18
C ASN A 69 -10.79 -9.66 -2.22
N ASN A 70 -12.06 -9.72 -2.63
CA ASN A 70 -12.64 -8.72 -3.53
C ASN A 70 -12.93 -7.37 -2.85
N LYS A 71 -12.75 -7.31 -1.53
CA LYS A 71 -12.79 -6.08 -0.77
C LYS A 71 -11.40 -5.48 -0.61
N GLU A 72 -10.35 -6.28 -0.65
CA GLU A 72 -8.97 -5.84 -0.47
C GLU A 72 -8.12 -6.26 -1.67
N HIS A 73 -7.86 -5.31 -2.58
CA HIS A 73 -7.02 -5.57 -3.75
C HIS A 73 -5.51 -5.52 -3.41
N THR A 74 -5.18 -5.30 -2.14
CA THR A 74 -3.85 -5.47 -1.62
C THR A 74 -3.51 -6.95 -1.42
N TYR A 75 -2.42 -7.40 -2.03
CA TYR A 75 -1.56 -8.42 -1.42
C TYR A 75 -0.88 -7.84 -0.18
N LEU A 76 -1.64 -7.27 0.76
CA LEU A 76 -1.10 -7.08 2.10
C LEU A 76 -1.05 -8.47 2.65
N HIS A 77 0.18 -8.94 2.81
CA HIS A 77 0.49 -10.11 3.57
C HIS A 77 -0.44 -10.16 4.78
N ARG A 78 -1.42 -11.08 4.74
CA ARG A 78 -1.83 -11.81 5.93
C ARG A 78 -0.61 -12.60 6.35
N ASN A 79 0.44 -11.89 6.79
CA ASN A 79 1.35 -12.44 7.74
C ASN A 79 0.40 -12.88 8.84
N GLY A 80 0.23 -14.20 8.98
CA GLY A 80 0.06 -14.82 10.28
C GLY A 80 1.29 -14.50 11.12
N GLY A 81 1.56 -13.20 11.30
CA GLY A 81 2.45 -12.67 12.28
C GLY A 81 1.85 -13.15 13.57
N TRP A 82 2.50 -14.17 14.11
CA TRP A 82 2.54 -14.36 15.53
C TRP A 82 2.76 -12.97 16.11
N ILE A 83 1.70 -12.37 16.63
CA ILE A 83 1.84 -11.44 17.71
C ILE A 83 2.51 -12.31 18.79
N ILE A 84 3.84 -12.28 18.78
CA ILE A 84 4.61 -12.55 19.98
C ILE A 84 4.24 -11.37 20.87
N LEU A 85 3.09 -11.48 21.53
CA LEU A 85 2.85 -10.80 22.79
C LEU A 85 3.99 -11.29 23.66
N HIS A 86 5.05 -10.49 23.73
CA HIS A 86 6.09 -10.68 24.72
C HIS A 86 5.40 -10.77 26.08
N GLY A 87 5.39 -11.98 26.63
CA GLY A 87 5.23 -12.22 28.05
C GLY A 87 3.86 -11.87 28.68
N MET A 88 2.77 -12.42 28.18
CA MET A 88 1.59 -12.65 29.05
C MET A 88 1.40 -14.14 29.28
N ARG A 89 2.06 -14.61 30.35
CA ARG A 89 1.71 -15.87 31.01
C ARG A 89 0.26 -15.71 31.50
N CYS A 90 -0.68 -16.46 30.92
CA CYS A 90 -2.04 -16.59 31.43
C CYS A 90 -2.02 -17.24 32.83
N GLY A 91 -1.72 -16.42 33.84
CA GLY A 91 -1.97 -16.74 35.23
C GLY A 91 -3.39 -16.31 35.57
N GLY A 92 -4.34 -17.23 35.41
CA GLY A 92 -5.64 -17.23 36.11
C GLY A 92 -6.60 -16.06 35.82
N LYS A 93 -7.78 -16.42 35.29
CA LYS A 93 -9.02 -15.61 35.15
C LYS A 93 -9.12 -14.75 33.89
N CYS A 94 -9.22 -15.41 32.73
CA CYS A 94 -9.93 -14.86 31.56
C CYS A 94 -11.38 -15.37 31.62
N VAL A 95 -12.30 -14.60 32.19
CA VAL A 95 -13.71 -15.02 32.29
C VAL A 95 -14.61 -14.54 31.15
N ASP A 96 -14.17 -13.64 30.25
CA ASP A 96 -15.10 -13.04 29.28
C ASP A 96 -14.86 -13.39 27.79
N ALA A 97 -14.10 -14.46 27.49
CA ALA A 97 -13.91 -14.93 26.11
C ALA A 97 -14.32 -16.40 25.88
N CYS A 98 -14.91 -17.06 26.87
CA CYS A 98 -15.19 -18.51 26.82
C CYS A 98 -16.62 -18.88 26.40
N ALA A 99 -17.45 -17.95 25.93
CA ALA A 99 -18.86 -18.25 25.65
C ALA A 99 -19.10 -19.19 24.45
N TYR A 100 -18.10 -19.49 23.61
CA TYR A 100 -18.28 -20.30 22.39
C TYR A 100 -17.20 -21.37 22.12
N ALA A 101 -16.47 -21.81 23.15
CA ALA A 101 -15.45 -22.86 22.98
C ALA A 101 -15.94 -24.23 23.47
N ARG A 102 -16.26 -25.14 22.54
CA ARG A 102 -16.44 -26.57 22.88
C ARG A 102 -15.07 -27.22 23.04
N TRP A 103 -14.79 -27.71 24.24
CA TRP A 103 -13.57 -28.46 24.58
C TRP A 103 -13.47 -29.75 23.74
N VAL A 104 -12.38 -29.91 22.99
CA VAL A 104 -11.94 -31.21 22.47
C VAL A 104 -10.62 -31.54 23.16
N ARG A 105 -10.54 -32.71 23.80
CA ARG A 105 -9.34 -33.17 24.51
C ARG A 105 -8.18 -33.27 23.51
N GLY A 106 -7.20 -32.37 23.62
CA GLY A 106 -6.04 -32.34 22.75
C GLY A 106 -5.48 -30.95 22.48
N GLY A 107 -5.25 -30.15 23.53
CA GLY A 107 -4.16 -29.19 23.60
C GLY A 107 -4.06 -28.01 22.62
N TRP A 108 -5.01 -27.77 21.71
CA TRP A 108 -4.96 -26.62 20.78
C TRP A 108 -6.32 -25.95 20.67
N CYS A 109 -6.41 -24.69 21.12
CA CYS A 109 -7.59 -23.85 20.90
C CYS A 109 -7.53 -23.33 19.46
N LYS A 110 -8.34 -23.90 18.57
CA LYS A 110 -8.50 -23.42 17.19
C LYS A 110 -9.45 -22.23 17.21
N VAL A 111 -8.95 -21.05 17.58
CA VAL A 111 -9.70 -19.81 17.42
C VAL A 111 -9.72 -19.49 15.94
N LYS A 112 -10.90 -19.47 15.32
CA LYS A 112 -11.07 -18.68 14.09
C LYS A 112 -10.85 -17.24 14.52
N ALA A 113 -9.69 -16.68 14.22
CA ALA A 113 -9.52 -15.24 14.21
C ALA A 113 -10.49 -14.68 13.16
N THR A 114 -11.71 -14.37 13.58
CA THR A 114 -12.48 -13.35 12.90
C THR A 114 -11.67 -12.08 13.10
N GLY A 115 -11.10 -11.55 12.03
CA GLY A 115 -10.21 -10.39 12.08
C GLY A 115 -10.95 -9.16 12.58
N TRP A 116 -10.88 -8.93 13.89
CA TRP A 116 -11.34 -7.71 14.53
C TRP A 116 -10.12 -7.09 15.21
N VAL A 117 -9.58 -6.04 14.60
CA VAL A 117 -8.68 -5.11 15.30
C VAL A 117 -9.57 -3.97 15.75
N ALA A 118 -9.68 -3.79 17.07
CA ALA A 118 -10.36 -2.63 17.64
C ALA A 118 -9.31 -1.53 17.80
N ASP A 119 -9.49 -0.41 17.12
CA ASP A 119 -8.85 0.84 17.48
C ASP A 119 -9.38 1.29 18.85
N GLY A 120 -8.53 1.92 19.66
CA GLY A 120 -8.80 2.26 21.07
C GLY A 120 -9.98 3.22 21.33
N ALA A 121 -10.82 3.52 20.33
CA ALA A 121 -12.05 4.29 20.44
C ALA A 121 -13.33 3.42 20.45
N GLY A 122 -13.24 2.09 20.23
CA GLY A 122 -14.40 1.20 20.34
C GLY A 122 -15.46 1.35 19.24
N ASP A 123 -15.18 2.12 18.19
CA ASP A 123 -16.04 2.18 17.02
C ASP A 123 -15.83 0.95 16.14
N LEU A 124 -16.95 0.27 15.87
CA LEU A 124 -17.04 -0.86 14.96
C LEU A 124 -16.93 -0.35 13.53
N LEU A 125 -15.73 0.05 13.10
CA LEU A 125 -15.48 0.35 11.70
C LEU A 125 -15.73 -0.93 10.91
N SER A 126 -16.90 -1.00 10.29
CA SER A 126 -17.21 -1.99 9.26
C SER A 126 -15.98 -2.10 8.38
N VAL A 127 -15.45 -3.31 8.18
CA VAL A 127 -14.30 -3.61 7.33
C VAL A 127 -14.55 -2.95 5.97
N ALA A 128 -14.12 -1.70 5.87
CA ALA A 128 -14.32 -0.84 4.74
C ALA A 128 -13.40 -1.41 3.70
N SER A 129 -14.00 -1.89 2.61
CA SER A 129 -13.32 -2.61 1.55
C SER A 129 -11.98 -1.93 1.18
N LEU A 130 -10.84 -2.49 1.62
CA LEU A 130 -9.49 -1.95 1.37
C LEU A 130 -9.04 -2.16 -0.08
N GLN A 131 -9.83 -1.64 -1.03
CA GLN A 131 -9.39 -1.49 -2.41
C GLN A 131 -8.16 -0.58 -2.45
N VAL A 132 -7.34 -0.70 -3.49
CA VAL A 132 -6.17 0.17 -3.66
C VAL A 132 -6.49 1.31 -4.61
N VAL A 133 -5.81 2.43 -4.42
CA VAL A 133 -5.77 3.55 -5.37
C VAL A 133 -4.32 3.84 -5.75
N ALA A 134 -4.12 4.28 -6.99
CA ALA A 134 -2.81 4.70 -7.44
C ALA A 134 -2.49 6.08 -6.89
N LEU A 135 -1.28 6.26 -6.37
CA LEU A 135 -0.76 7.54 -5.93
C LEU A 135 0.56 7.79 -6.66
N VAL A 136 0.64 8.96 -7.31
CA VAL A 136 1.81 9.36 -8.10
C VAL A 136 2.71 10.24 -7.26
N ASP A 137 4.01 9.96 -7.27
CA ASP A 137 5.04 10.84 -6.73
C ASP A 137 5.42 11.89 -7.78
N GLU A 138 5.12 13.15 -7.49
CA GLU A 138 5.36 14.28 -8.39
C GLU A 138 6.85 14.59 -8.59
N GLU A 139 7.72 14.27 -7.62
CA GLU A 139 9.14 14.58 -7.69
C GLU A 139 9.92 13.53 -8.50
N MET A 140 9.42 12.29 -8.54
CA MET A 140 9.96 11.24 -9.41
C MET A 140 9.35 11.25 -10.83
N CYS A 141 8.26 11.98 -11.04
CA CYS A 141 7.56 11.99 -12.31
C CYS A 141 8.35 12.73 -13.40
N ILE A 142 8.54 12.08 -14.55
CA ILE A 142 9.20 12.66 -15.74
C ILE A 142 8.20 13.27 -16.74
N ASN A 143 6.94 13.49 -16.35
CA ASN A 143 5.92 14.17 -17.15
C ASN A 143 5.57 13.51 -18.50
N CYS A 144 5.82 12.20 -18.65
CA CYS A 144 5.60 11.49 -19.93
C CYS A 144 4.14 11.26 -20.33
N GLY A 145 3.18 11.42 -19.41
CA GLY A 145 1.74 11.24 -19.67
C GLY A 145 1.28 9.80 -19.97
N LYS A 146 2.16 8.79 -19.90
CA LYS A 146 1.79 7.39 -20.21
C LYS A 146 0.70 6.85 -19.27
N CYS A 147 0.80 7.15 -17.98
CA CYS A 147 -0.21 6.78 -17.00
C CYS A 147 -1.59 7.36 -17.36
N TYR A 148 -1.64 8.62 -17.81
CA TYR A 148 -2.85 9.29 -18.25
C TYR A 148 -3.44 8.62 -19.50
N MET A 149 -2.65 8.43 -20.57
CA MET A 149 -3.11 7.79 -21.81
C MET A 149 -3.66 6.39 -21.56
N THR A 150 -2.94 5.58 -20.78
CA THR A 150 -3.38 4.22 -20.45
C THR A 150 -4.66 4.22 -19.61
N CYS A 151 -4.80 5.10 -18.61
CA CYS A 151 -6.03 5.19 -17.84
C CYS A 151 -7.21 5.70 -18.69
N ASN A 152 -6.94 6.56 -19.67
CA ASN A 152 -7.94 7.10 -20.57
C ASN A 152 -8.45 6.05 -21.57
N ASP A 153 -7.55 5.32 -22.23
CA ASP A 153 -7.92 4.46 -23.35
C ASP A 153 -8.27 3.03 -22.90
N THR A 154 -7.66 2.57 -21.82
CA THR A 154 -7.78 1.17 -21.34
C THR A 154 -8.27 1.05 -19.90
N GLY A 155 -8.59 2.17 -19.25
CA GLY A 155 -8.96 2.22 -17.83
C GLY A 155 -10.31 2.90 -17.59
N TYR A 156 -10.30 3.85 -16.66
CA TYR A 156 -11.50 4.47 -16.08
C TYR A 156 -11.42 6.00 -16.09
N GLN A 157 -10.55 6.58 -16.93
CA GLN A 157 -10.38 8.03 -17.11
C GLN A 157 -10.17 8.77 -15.77
N ALA A 158 -9.49 8.14 -14.80
CA ALA A 158 -9.41 8.59 -13.41
C ALA A 158 -8.20 9.49 -13.11
N ILE A 159 -7.44 9.90 -14.12
CA ILE A 159 -6.23 10.71 -13.98
C ILE A 159 -6.45 12.01 -14.74
N ASP A 160 -6.25 13.14 -14.08
CA ASP A 160 -6.17 14.45 -14.71
C ASP A 160 -4.73 14.77 -15.07
N PHE A 161 -4.52 15.43 -16.20
CA PHE A 161 -3.20 15.80 -16.68
C PHE A 161 -3.15 17.29 -16.92
N ASP A 162 -2.35 18.00 -16.12
CA ASP A 162 -2.28 19.46 -16.21
C ASP A 162 -1.55 19.89 -17.49
N ALA A 163 -2.16 20.82 -18.24
CA ALA A 163 -1.65 21.23 -19.55
C ALA A 163 -0.36 22.06 -19.51
N LYS A 164 -0.01 22.65 -18.36
CA LYS A 164 1.17 23.53 -18.22
C LYS A 164 2.34 22.80 -17.58
N THR A 165 2.06 22.11 -16.48
CA THR A 165 3.04 21.38 -15.67
C THR A 165 3.22 19.94 -16.12
N HIS A 166 2.28 19.39 -16.90
CA HIS A 166 2.29 18.00 -17.32
C HIS A 166 2.41 17.02 -16.14
N LEU A 167 1.88 17.40 -14.97
CA LEU A 167 1.82 16.54 -13.80
C LEU A 167 0.47 15.80 -13.77
N PRO A 168 0.48 14.46 -13.62
CA PRO A 168 -0.74 13.68 -13.49
C PRO A 168 -1.26 13.70 -12.05
N VAL A 169 -2.56 13.98 -11.87
CA VAL A 169 -3.25 13.94 -10.58
C VAL A 169 -4.31 12.85 -10.63
N VAL A 170 -4.27 11.92 -9.69
CA VAL A 170 -5.23 10.81 -9.64
C VAL A 170 -6.46 11.23 -8.84
N ARG A 171 -7.65 11.10 -9.42
CA ARG A 171 -8.91 11.26 -8.70
C ARG A 171 -9.24 9.97 -7.97
N GLU A 172 -9.04 9.96 -6.65
CA GLU A 172 -9.27 8.80 -5.80
C GLU A 172 -10.70 8.26 -5.91
N ALA A 173 -11.69 9.13 -6.14
CA ALA A 173 -13.10 8.73 -6.30
C ALA A 173 -13.30 7.79 -7.50
N ASP A 174 -12.65 8.07 -8.62
CA ASP A 174 -12.81 7.36 -9.88
C ASP A 174 -11.84 6.19 -10.06
N CYS A 175 -10.70 6.23 -9.37
CA CYS A 175 -9.67 5.20 -9.45
C CYS A 175 -10.18 3.87 -8.87
N THR A 176 -10.15 2.81 -9.68
CA THR A 176 -10.58 1.46 -9.30
C THR A 176 -9.45 0.58 -8.79
N GLY A 177 -8.20 1.05 -8.86
CA GLY A 177 -7.05 0.26 -8.42
C GLY A 177 -6.59 -0.81 -9.41
N CYS A 178 -6.91 -0.70 -10.70
CA CYS A 178 -6.56 -1.71 -11.73
C CYS A 178 -5.06 -1.91 -11.97
N THR A 179 -4.18 -1.10 -11.37
CA THR A 179 -2.71 -1.16 -11.46
C THR A 179 -2.10 -0.93 -12.86
N LEU A 180 -2.91 -0.63 -13.88
CA LEU A 180 -2.39 -0.54 -15.25
C LEU A 180 -1.43 0.65 -15.45
N CYS A 181 -1.67 1.77 -14.77
CA CYS A 181 -0.78 2.94 -14.78
C CYS A 181 0.60 2.63 -14.18
N PHE A 182 0.65 1.79 -13.14
CA PHE A 182 1.89 1.36 -12.50
C PHE A 182 2.76 0.57 -13.48
N SER A 183 2.17 -0.39 -14.20
CA SER A 183 2.89 -1.27 -15.12
C SER A 183 3.47 -0.55 -16.34
N VAL A 184 2.85 0.55 -16.80
CA VAL A 184 3.31 1.32 -17.97
C VAL A 184 4.27 2.46 -17.62
N CYS A 185 4.46 2.76 -16.33
CA CYS A 185 5.30 3.86 -15.89
C CYS A 185 6.77 3.54 -16.20
N PRO A 186 7.50 4.41 -16.93
CA PRO A 186 8.91 4.17 -17.24
C PRO A 186 9.85 4.39 -16.03
N VAL A 187 9.37 5.06 -14.98
CA VAL A 187 10.15 5.32 -13.77
C VAL A 187 9.72 4.32 -12.69
N PRO A 188 10.64 3.48 -12.17
CA PRO A 188 10.31 2.54 -11.13
C PRO A 188 9.86 3.28 -9.87
N ASP A 189 8.85 2.73 -9.18
CA ASP A 189 8.31 3.26 -7.92
C ASP A 189 7.75 4.70 -7.97
N CYS A 190 7.64 5.32 -9.14
CA CYS A 190 7.00 6.63 -9.31
C CYS A 190 5.49 6.60 -8.98
N ILE A 191 4.84 5.46 -9.23
CA ILE A 191 3.44 5.23 -8.84
C ILE A 191 3.45 4.15 -7.77
N ARG A 192 2.66 4.35 -6.70
CA ARG A 192 2.45 3.35 -5.65
C ARG A 192 0.97 3.07 -5.48
N MET A 193 0.65 1.80 -5.23
CA MET A 193 -0.70 1.40 -4.87
C MET A 193 -0.85 1.53 -3.36
N VAL A 194 -1.70 2.45 -2.93
CA VAL A 194 -1.98 2.71 -1.51
C VAL A 194 -3.40 2.27 -1.17
N GLU A 195 -3.64 1.96 0.09
CA GLU A 195 -4.99 1.64 0.56
C GLU A 195 -5.94 2.82 0.37
N ARG A 196 -7.14 2.52 -0.13
CA ARG A 196 -8.21 3.50 -0.30
C ARG A 196 -8.85 3.79 1.06
N LYS A 197 -8.97 5.08 1.39
CA LYS A 197 -9.63 5.52 2.64
C LYS A 197 -11.16 5.50 2.56
N THR A 198 -11.72 5.54 1.36
CA THR A 198 -13.16 5.59 1.11
C THR A 198 -13.71 4.24 0.66
N PRO A 199 -14.96 3.88 0.99
CA PRO A 199 -15.55 2.62 0.55
C PRO A 199 -15.66 2.57 -0.98
N TYR A 200 -15.29 1.44 -1.57
CA TYR A 200 -15.37 1.25 -3.01
C TYR A 200 -16.76 0.81 -3.46
N VAL A 201 -17.30 1.50 -4.46
CA VAL A 201 -18.58 1.17 -5.11
C VAL A 201 -18.32 0.85 -6.58
N PRO A 202 -18.54 -0.41 -7.03
CA PRO A 202 -18.36 -0.77 -8.43
C PRO A 202 -19.27 0.01 -9.37
N LYS A 203 -18.69 0.64 -10.40
CA LYS A 203 -19.43 1.37 -11.44
C LYS A 203 -20.08 0.37 -12.40
N ARG A 204 -21.39 0.16 -12.29
CA ARG A 204 -22.17 -0.75 -13.17
C ARG A 204 -22.70 -0.10 -14.45
N GLY A 205 -22.61 1.22 -14.58
CA GLY A 205 -23.10 1.99 -15.73
C GLY A 205 -24.63 2.16 -15.75
N ILE A 206 -25.38 1.07 -15.63
CA ILE A 206 -26.83 1.05 -15.49
C ILE A 206 -27.17 0.85 -14.01
N PRO A 207 -28.22 1.51 -13.46
CA PRO A 207 -28.72 1.18 -12.14
C PRO A 207 -28.96 -0.32 -12.05
N ALA A 208 -28.46 -0.96 -10.99
CA ALA A 208 -28.86 -2.34 -10.74
C ALA A 208 -30.39 -2.34 -10.74
N ALA A 209 -31.00 -3.19 -11.57
CA ALA A 209 -32.45 -3.32 -11.61
C ALA A 209 -32.89 -3.41 -10.16
N SER A 210 -33.60 -2.38 -9.69
CA SER A 210 -34.37 -2.51 -8.48
C SER A 210 -35.12 -3.82 -8.63
N ALA A 211 -35.19 -4.60 -7.56
CA ALA A 211 -36.25 -5.57 -7.41
C ALA A 211 -37.59 -4.82 -7.62
N SER A 212 -37.99 -4.66 -8.88
CA SER A 212 -39.33 -4.25 -9.23
C SER A 212 -40.19 -5.39 -8.71
N PRO A 213 -41.20 -5.14 -7.87
CA PRO A 213 -42.14 -6.19 -7.52
C PRO A 213 -42.68 -6.71 -8.84
N VAL A 214 -42.48 -8.01 -9.08
CA VAL A 214 -43.04 -8.70 -10.23
C VAL A 214 -44.55 -8.50 -10.15
N SER A 215 -45.11 -7.72 -11.07
CA SER A 215 -46.54 -7.50 -11.23
C SER A 215 -47.26 -8.76 -11.67
#